data_AF-A0A167N4T3-F1
#
_entry.id   AF-A0A167N4T3-F1
#
_cell.length_a   1.000
_cell.length_b   1.000
_cell.length_c   1.000
_cell.angle_alpha   90.00
_cell.angle_beta   90.00
_cell.angle_gamma   90.00
#
_symmetry.space_group_name_H-M   'P 1'
#
loop_
_entity.id
_entity.type
_entity.pdbx_description
1 polymer ?
#
loop_
_entity_poly.entity_id
_entity_poly.type
_entity_poly.pdbx_seq_one_letter_code
_entity_poly.pdbx_strand_id
1 'polypeptide(L)'
;MDILNNSWLVGISTGILSGIIVYWIVNYLFSQRDEKLLAQSILSANREVLYALRPEVSEKHMPSSEVVDSLRNATARKYNLESYLLYDIKSISEELIKEIMDSSFISSEVKIQHCNALKELSKSAREEAVSEQQKNERLVNDVVYKDKLVVLFSLIIAVFTGLFSLYAYLSTSMSSPSPLTLVDLVSKTVLPIAIIIVGAVMLLNLVIVGYDLKHKRLRKNLRVQEPGNSEGSSK
;
A
#
# COMPACT_ATOMS: atom_id res chain seq x y z
N MET A 1 12.01 -6.88 49.42
CA MET A 1 11.61 -6.16 48.18
C MET A 1 12.88 -5.95 47.33
N ASP A 2 13.70 -6.99 47.16
CA ASP A 2 15.10 -6.85 46.70
C ASP A 2 15.39 -7.61 45.39
N ILE A 3 14.40 -8.37 44.91
CA ILE A 3 14.50 -9.19 43.70
C ILE A 3 14.54 -8.29 42.45
N LEU A 4 13.84 -7.15 42.48
CA LEU A 4 13.85 -6.16 41.39
C LEU A 4 15.10 -5.27 41.36
N ASN A 5 15.95 -5.32 42.38
CA ASN A 5 17.18 -4.50 42.45
C ASN A 5 18.43 -5.28 42.00
N ASN A 6 18.27 -6.58 41.68
CA ASN A 6 19.38 -7.41 41.24
C ASN A 6 19.62 -7.21 39.73
N SER A 7 20.67 -6.45 39.38
CA SER A 7 20.98 -6.05 38.01
C SER A 7 21.14 -7.23 37.03
N TRP A 8 21.55 -8.41 37.52
CA TRP A 8 21.64 -9.63 36.71
C TRP A 8 20.26 -10.19 36.36
N LEU A 9 19.33 -10.21 37.32
CA LEU A 9 17.95 -10.65 37.10
C LEU A 9 17.18 -9.67 36.22
N VAL A 10 17.37 -8.36 36.43
CA VAL A 10 16.79 -7.33 35.55
C VAL A 10 17.37 -7.48 34.15
N GLY A 11 18.69 -7.62 33.98
CA GLY A 11 19.31 -7.79 32.67
C GLY A 11 18.82 -9.03 31.91
N ILE A 12 18.75 -10.19 32.58
CA ILE A 12 18.29 -11.44 31.96
C ILE A 12 16.79 -11.42 31.69
N SER A 13 15.97 -10.96 32.64
CA SER A 13 14.52 -10.93 32.43
C SER A 13 14.14 -9.93 31.34
N THR A 14 14.77 -8.75 31.29
CA THR A 14 14.53 -7.75 30.23
C THR A 14 15.06 -8.24 28.88
N GLY A 15 16.19 -8.95 28.85
CA GLY A 15 16.72 -9.57 27.63
C GLY A 15 15.78 -10.63 27.05
N ILE A 16 15.29 -11.56 27.88
CA ILE A 16 14.36 -12.60 27.46
C ILE A 16 13.01 -12.00 27.04
N LEU A 17 12.46 -11.07 27.81
CA LEU A 17 11.23 -10.36 27.46
C LEU A 17 11.37 -9.60 26.12
N SER A 18 12.49 -8.91 25.91
CA SER A 18 12.74 -8.19 24.66
C SER A 18 12.83 -9.13 23.45
N GLY A 19 13.49 -10.29 23.60
CA GLY A 19 13.57 -11.30 22.54
C GLY A 19 12.21 -11.88 22.17
N ILE A 20 11.36 -12.16 23.15
CA ILE A 20 9.99 -12.68 22.94
C ILE A 20 9.13 -11.64 22.22
N ILE A 21 9.22 -10.37 22.62
CA ILE A 21 8.50 -9.26 21.98
C ILE A 21 8.95 -9.09 20.53
N VAL A 22 10.26 -9.10 20.27
CA VAL A 22 10.82 -9.00 18.91
C VAL A 22 10.36 -10.16 18.05
N TYR A 23 10.41 -11.40 18.54
CA TYR A 23 9.91 -12.57 17.81
C TYR A 23 8.43 -12.42 17.43
N TRP A 24 7.60 -11.95 18.35
CA TRP A 24 6.17 -11.68 18.09
C TRP A 24 5.97 -10.62 17.00
N ILE A 25 6.70 -9.51 17.08
CA ILE A 25 6.63 -8.43 16.08
C ILE A 25 7.08 -8.92 14.71
N VAL A 26 8.21 -9.61 14.65
CA VAL A 26 8.77 -10.15 13.40
C VAL A 26 7.78 -11.13 12.78
N ASN A 27 7.27 -12.11 13.54
CA ASN A 27 6.34 -13.10 13.02
C ASN A 27 5.03 -12.46 12.52
N TYR A 28 4.52 -11.45 13.23
CA TYR A 28 3.33 -10.70 12.80
C TYR A 28 3.57 -9.92 11.51
N LEU A 29 4.72 -9.25 11.37
CA LEU A 29 5.08 -8.51 10.15
C LEU A 29 5.29 -9.43 8.95
N PHE A 30 5.90 -10.60 9.16
CA PHE A 30 6.13 -11.58 8.09
C PHE A 30 4.82 -12.22 7.61
N SER A 31 3.89 -12.55 8.50
CA SER A 31 2.57 -13.08 8.10
C SER A 31 1.80 -12.12 7.18
N GLN A 32 1.88 -10.81 7.42
CA GLN A 32 1.26 -9.82 6.53
C GLN A 32 1.98 -9.65 5.19
N ARG A 33 3.25 -10.06 5.10
CA ARG A 33 4.02 -9.95 3.86
C ARG A 33 3.52 -10.95 2.82
N ASP A 34 3.11 -12.14 3.24
CA ASP A 34 2.61 -13.17 2.33
C ASP A 34 1.25 -12.77 1.74
N GLU A 35 0.35 -12.18 2.54
CA GLU A 35 -0.90 -11.59 2.04
C GLU A 35 -0.63 -10.49 1.00
N LYS A 36 0.41 -9.66 1.21
CA LYS A 36 0.85 -8.62 0.26
C LYS A 36 1.35 -9.20 -1.05
N LEU A 37 2.18 -10.23 -0.97
CA LEU A 37 2.72 -10.89 -2.16
C LEU A 37 1.59 -11.54 -2.97
N LEU A 38 0.62 -12.17 -2.31
CA LEU A 38 -0.57 -12.72 -2.95
C LEU A 38 -1.37 -11.61 -3.66
N ALA A 39 -1.72 -10.55 -2.94
CA ALA A 39 -2.50 -9.43 -3.49
C ALA A 39 -1.81 -8.76 -4.69
N GLN A 40 -0.49 -8.55 -4.59
CA GLN A 40 0.30 -7.97 -5.67
C GLN A 40 0.37 -8.91 -6.89
N SER A 41 0.45 -10.22 -6.66
CA SER A 41 0.46 -11.22 -7.74
C SER A 41 -0.88 -11.26 -8.46
N ILE A 42 -2.00 -11.23 -7.73
CA ILE A 42 -3.35 -11.15 -8.30
C ILE A 42 -3.50 -9.90 -9.17
N LEU A 43 -3.11 -8.72 -8.65
CA LEU A 43 -3.17 -7.46 -9.40
C LEU A 43 -2.32 -7.50 -10.67
N SER A 44 -1.11 -8.07 -10.58
CA SER A 44 -0.20 -8.16 -11.73
C SER A 44 -0.73 -9.12 -12.79
N ALA A 45 -1.28 -10.26 -12.38
CA ALA A 45 -1.89 -11.24 -13.27
C ALA A 45 -3.11 -10.66 -14.01
N ASN A 46 -4.04 -10.03 -13.29
CA ASN A 46 -5.22 -9.39 -13.89
C ASN A 46 -4.83 -8.31 -14.90
N ARG A 47 -3.80 -7.53 -14.57
CA ARG A 47 -3.27 -6.51 -15.45
C ARG A 47 -2.64 -7.07 -16.72
N GLU A 48 -1.93 -8.19 -16.62
CA GLU A 48 -1.38 -8.89 -17.78
C GLU A 48 -2.49 -9.39 -18.71
N VAL A 49 -3.56 -9.96 -18.16
CA VAL A 49 -4.75 -10.36 -18.94
C VAL A 49 -5.38 -9.15 -19.66
N LEU A 50 -5.62 -8.04 -18.94
CA LEU A 50 -6.17 -6.83 -19.52
C LEU A 50 -5.28 -6.26 -20.64
N TYR A 51 -3.96 -6.27 -20.46
CA TYR A 51 -3.04 -5.78 -21.48
C TYR A 51 -2.99 -6.66 -22.73
N ALA A 52 -3.11 -7.98 -22.57
CA ALA A 52 -3.18 -8.89 -23.69
C ALA A 52 -4.45 -8.69 -24.53
N LEU A 53 -5.58 -8.34 -23.89
CA LEU A 53 -6.86 -8.15 -24.56
C LEU A 53 -7.04 -6.75 -25.17
N ARG A 54 -6.31 -5.75 -24.69
CA ARG A 54 -6.46 -4.35 -25.13
C ARG A 54 -6.32 -4.13 -26.65
N PRO A 55 -5.34 -4.75 -27.36
CA PRO A 55 -5.24 -4.60 -28.82
C PRO A 55 -6.48 -5.14 -29.54
N GLU A 56 -6.98 -6.31 -29.12
CA GLU A 56 -8.16 -6.98 -29.70
C GLU A 56 -9.41 -6.09 -29.64
N VAL A 57 -9.56 -5.31 -28.56
CA VAL A 57 -10.64 -4.33 -28.43
C VAL A 57 -10.60 -3.29 -29.54
N SER A 58 -9.41 -2.83 -29.91
CA SER A 58 -9.19 -1.80 -30.93
C SER A 58 -9.40 -2.34 -32.35
N GLU A 59 -9.12 -3.62 -32.56
CA GLU A 59 -9.21 -4.30 -33.86
C GLU A 59 -10.60 -4.87 -34.18
N LYS A 60 -11.59 -4.65 -33.30
CA LYS A 60 -13.00 -5.10 -33.42
C LYS A 60 -13.21 -6.62 -33.47
N HIS A 61 -12.16 -7.41 -33.27
CA HIS A 61 -12.23 -8.86 -33.18
C HIS A 61 -12.13 -9.26 -31.73
N MET A 62 -13.27 -9.49 -31.08
CA MET A 62 -13.24 -9.99 -29.70
C MET A 62 -12.92 -11.48 -29.70
N PRO A 63 -11.96 -11.93 -28.87
CA PRO A 63 -11.73 -13.35 -28.66
C PRO A 63 -12.97 -13.99 -28.04
N SER A 64 -13.18 -15.28 -28.32
CA SER A 64 -14.26 -16.05 -27.69
C SER A 64 -14.03 -16.18 -26.18
N SER A 65 -15.11 -16.43 -25.42
CA SER A 65 -15.03 -16.69 -23.98
C SER A 65 -14.03 -17.79 -23.63
N GLU A 66 -13.97 -18.86 -24.44
CA GLU A 66 -13.01 -19.96 -24.28
C GLU A 66 -11.54 -19.51 -24.38
N VAL A 67 -11.24 -18.58 -25.29
CA VAL A 67 -9.89 -18.03 -25.48
C VAL A 67 -9.54 -17.14 -24.29
N VAL A 68 -10.48 -16.33 -23.81
CA VAL A 68 -10.29 -15.48 -22.61
C VAL A 68 -10.08 -16.33 -21.36
N ASP A 69 -10.85 -17.40 -21.20
CA ASP A 69 -10.68 -18.36 -20.10
C ASP A 69 -9.32 -19.07 -20.18
N SER A 70 -8.88 -19.45 -21.38
CA SER A 70 -7.58 -20.07 -21.61
C SER A 70 -6.43 -19.12 -21.26
N LEU A 71 -6.56 -17.85 -21.65
CA LEU A 71 -5.63 -16.78 -21.28
C LEU A 71 -5.59 -16.57 -19.76
N ARG A 72 -6.75 -16.54 -19.09
CA ARG A 72 -6.85 -16.42 -17.63
C ARG A 72 -6.16 -17.59 -16.95
N ASN A 73 -6.44 -18.83 -17.37
CA ASN A 73 -5.83 -20.04 -16.81
C ASN A 73 -4.31 -20.12 -17.06
N ALA A 74 -3.83 -19.70 -18.23
CA ALA A 74 -2.41 -19.64 -18.51
C ALA A 74 -1.70 -18.60 -17.63
N THR A 75 -2.32 -17.42 -17.47
CA THR A 75 -1.78 -16.36 -16.63
C THR A 75 -1.81 -16.75 -15.16
N ALA A 76 -2.88 -17.36 -14.66
CA ALA A 76 -2.97 -17.88 -13.30
C ALA A 76 -1.81 -18.83 -12.97
N ARG A 77 -1.54 -19.79 -13.86
CA ARG A 77 -0.39 -20.72 -13.73
C ARG A 77 0.96 -20.00 -13.71
N LYS A 78 1.15 -18.98 -14.54
CA LYS A 78 2.39 -18.19 -14.57
C LYS A 78 2.69 -17.50 -13.23
N TYR A 79 1.64 -17.05 -12.52
CA TYR A 79 1.77 -16.39 -11.21
C TYR A 79 1.59 -17.34 -10.02
N ASN A 80 1.46 -18.65 -10.23
CA ASN A 80 1.12 -19.65 -9.21
C ASN A 80 -0.15 -19.30 -8.42
N LEU A 81 -1.18 -18.83 -9.13
CA LEU A 81 -2.49 -18.49 -8.59
C LEU A 81 -3.54 -19.47 -9.07
N GLU A 82 -4.61 -19.59 -8.30
CA GLU A 82 -5.82 -20.29 -8.74
C GLU A 82 -6.65 -19.39 -9.65
N SER A 83 -7.22 -19.96 -10.72
CA SER A 83 -7.88 -19.19 -11.79
C SER A 83 -9.09 -18.37 -11.34
N TYR A 84 -9.74 -18.77 -10.23
CA TYR A 84 -10.87 -18.04 -9.65
C TYR A 84 -10.45 -16.77 -8.90
N LEU A 85 -9.15 -16.60 -8.61
CA LEU A 85 -8.60 -15.39 -8.00
C LEU A 85 -8.48 -14.23 -9.00
N LEU A 86 -8.48 -14.53 -10.30
CA LEU A 86 -8.40 -13.55 -11.36
C LEU A 86 -9.80 -13.03 -11.73
N TYR A 87 -9.85 -11.91 -12.44
CA TYR A 87 -11.11 -11.35 -12.93
C TYR A 87 -11.84 -12.31 -13.85
N ASP A 88 -13.14 -12.45 -13.63
CA ASP A 88 -14.03 -13.12 -14.57
C ASP A 88 -14.16 -12.30 -15.87
N ILE A 89 -14.61 -12.97 -16.95
CA ILE A 89 -14.84 -12.36 -18.27
C ILE A 89 -15.68 -11.09 -18.15
N LYS A 90 -16.73 -11.11 -17.32
CA LYS A 90 -17.57 -9.94 -17.07
C LYS A 90 -16.77 -8.76 -16.50
N SER A 91 -15.98 -8.99 -15.46
CA SER A 91 -15.19 -7.92 -14.83
C SER A 91 -14.05 -7.43 -15.71
N ILE A 92 -13.47 -8.31 -16.52
CA ILE A 92 -12.53 -7.93 -17.58
C ILE A 92 -13.22 -6.97 -18.56
N SER A 93 -14.43 -7.30 -19.02
CA SER A 93 -15.21 -6.42 -19.91
C SER A 93 -15.52 -5.08 -19.25
N GLU A 94 -15.88 -5.05 -17.97
CA GLU A 94 -16.18 -3.82 -17.22
C GLU A 94 -14.95 -2.90 -17.09
N GLU A 95 -13.78 -3.45 -16.75
CA GLU A 95 -12.53 -2.68 -16.67
C GLU A 95 -12.09 -2.14 -18.04
N LEU A 96 -12.25 -2.92 -19.11
CA LEU A 96 -11.97 -2.46 -20.47
C LEU A 96 -12.95 -1.38 -20.93
N ILE A 97 -14.24 -1.51 -20.62
CA ILE A 97 -15.26 -0.48 -20.89
C ILE A 97 -14.89 0.82 -20.18
N LYS A 98 -14.52 0.74 -18.90
CA LYS A 98 -14.09 1.90 -18.12
C LYS A 98 -12.88 2.58 -18.76
N GLU A 99 -11.86 1.82 -19.15
CA GLU A 99 -10.66 2.37 -19.80
C GLU A 99 -10.99 3.09 -21.13
N ILE A 100 -11.91 2.56 -21.93
CA ILE A 100 -12.37 3.19 -23.18
C ILE A 100 -13.14 4.48 -22.89
N MET A 101 -14.02 4.46 -21.90
CA MET A 101 -14.85 5.61 -21.54
C MET A 101 -14.00 6.75 -20.96
N ASP A 102 -12.99 6.43 -20.16
CA ASP A 102 -12.03 7.38 -19.58
C ASP A 102 -11.07 7.99 -20.62
N SER A 103 -10.92 7.37 -21.80
CA SER A 103 -10.06 7.88 -22.86
C SER A 103 -10.60 9.17 -23.48
N SER A 104 -9.86 10.27 -23.38
CA SER A 104 -10.20 11.54 -24.04
C SER A 104 -9.91 11.56 -25.54
N PHE A 105 -9.18 10.57 -26.06
CA PHE A 105 -8.70 10.53 -27.45
C PHE A 105 -9.63 9.78 -28.41
N ILE A 106 -10.69 9.15 -27.91
CA ILE A 106 -11.62 8.34 -28.70
C ILE A 106 -12.94 9.11 -28.84
N SER A 107 -13.48 9.19 -30.07
CA SER A 107 -14.78 9.83 -30.30
C SER A 107 -15.93 9.05 -29.66
N SER A 108 -17.02 9.74 -29.33
CA SER A 108 -18.18 9.16 -28.67
C SER A 108 -18.78 7.97 -29.45
N GLU A 109 -18.88 8.08 -30.78
CA GLU A 109 -19.37 7.00 -31.63
C GLU A 109 -18.49 5.74 -31.55
N VAL A 110 -17.17 5.91 -31.52
CA VAL A 110 -16.22 4.79 -31.45
C VAL A 110 -16.26 4.14 -30.06
N LYS A 111 -16.38 4.93 -28.98
CA LYS A 111 -16.58 4.41 -27.62
C LYS A 111 -17.81 3.49 -27.54
N ILE A 112 -18.94 3.93 -28.10
CA ILE A 112 -20.19 3.14 -28.08
C ILE A 112 -20.01 1.81 -28.82
N GLN A 113 -19.34 1.81 -29.98
CA GLN A 113 -19.10 0.59 -30.75
C GLN A 113 -18.28 -0.44 -29.97
N HIS A 114 -17.17 -0.03 -29.36
CA HIS A 114 -16.33 -0.95 -28.58
C HIS A 114 -17.03 -1.44 -27.31
N CYS A 115 -17.75 -0.56 -26.61
CA CYS A 115 -18.53 -0.94 -25.43
C CYS A 115 -19.61 -1.97 -25.76
N ASN A 116 -20.23 -1.89 -26.94
CA ASN A 116 -21.23 -2.87 -27.36
C ASN A 116 -20.62 -4.25 -27.65
N ALA A 117 -19.44 -4.30 -28.29
CA ALA A 117 -18.72 -5.56 -28.51
C ALA A 117 -18.29 -6.23 -27.17
N LEU A 118 -17.84 -5.44 -26.20
CA LEU A 118 -17.48 -5.96 -24.86
C LEU A 118 -18.71 -6.44 -24.08
N LYS A 119 -19.86 -5.79 -24.23
CA LYS A 119 -21.11 -6.24 -23.62
C LYS A 119 -21.55 -7.61 -24.15
N GLU A 120 -21.37 -7.87 -25.43
CA GLU A 120 -21.70 -9.16 -26.03
C GLU A 120 -20.85 -10.29 -25.46
N LEU A 121 -19.54 -10.06 -25.30
CA LEU A 121 -18.63 -10.98 -24.61
C LEU A 121 -19.06 -11.24 -23.17
N SER A 122 -19.41 -10.18 -22.42
CA SER A 122 -19.86 -10.31 -21.02
C SER A 122 -21.18 -11.09 -20.87
N LYS A 123 -22.05 -11.06 -21.88
CA LYS A 123 -23.34 -11.76 -21.87
C LYS A 123 -23.20 -13.27 -22.11
N SER A 124 -22.09 -13.68 -22.74
CA SER A 124 -21.74 -15.09 -22.93
C SER A 124 -21.09 -15.73 -21.70
N ALA A 125 -20.71 -14.93 -20.70
CA ALA A 125 -20.11 -15.40 -19.46
C ALA A 125 -21.19 -15.91 -18.48
N ARG A 126 -21.00 -17.14 -17.99
CA ARG A 126 -21.91 -17.84 -17.07
C ARG A 126 -21.85 -17.21 -15.66
N GLU A 127 -23.01 -16.98 -15.03
CA GLU A 127 -23.18 -16.21 -13.78
C GLU A 127 -22.59 -16.82 -12.48
N GLU A 128 -21.74 -17.85 -12.54
CA GLU A 128 -21.43 -18.69 -11.37
C GLU A 128 -20.30 -18.19 -10.42
N ALA A 129 -19.67 -17.03 -10.63
CA ALA A 129 -18.47 -16.64 -9.85
C ALA A 129 -18.56 -15.37 -8.96
N VAL A 130 -19.74 -14.76 -8.81
CA VAL A 130 -19.88 -13.43 -8.18
C VAL A 130 -19.50 -13.40 -6.68
N SER A 131 -19.66 -14.53 -5.96
CA SER A 131 -19.45 -14.60 -4.50
C SER A 131 -17.97 -14.69 -4.08
N GLU A 132 -17.13 -15.37 -4.85
CA GLU A 132 -15.71 -15.58 -4.51
C GLU A 132 -14.84 -14.42 -4.96
N GLN A 133 -15.16 -13.80 -6.09
CA GLN A 133 -14.43 -12.63 -6.58
C GLN A 133 -14.54 -11.43 -5.62
N GLN A 134 -15.72 -11.23 -5.03
CA GLN A 134 -15.95 -10.16 -4.06
C GLN A 134 -15.15 -10.33 -2.76
N LYS A 135 -14.82 -11.58 -2.37
CA LYS A 135 -13.91 -11.86 -1.25
C LYS A 135 -12.46 -11.55 -1.59
N ASN A 136 -12.04 -11.81 -2.82
CA ASN A 136 -10.68 -11.55 -3.29
C ASN A 136 -10.40 -10.04 -3.41
N GLU A 137 -11.35 -9.27 -3.92
CA GLU A 137 -11.26 -7.81 -3.96
C GLU A 137 -11.15 -7.21 -2.55
N ARG A 138 -11.89 -7.76 -1.58
CA ARG A 138 -11.76 -7.37 -0.16
C ARG A 138 -10.39 -7.71 0.40
N LEU A 139 -9.83 -8.89 0.10
CA LEU A 139 -8.48 -9.27 0.54
C LEU A 139 -7.44 -8.29 0.01
N VAL A 140 -7.47 -7.99 -1.30
CA VAL A 140 -6.54 -7.04 -1.92
C VAL A 140 -6.68 -5.64 -1.30
N ASN A 141 -7.91 -5.16 -1.09
CA ASN A 141 -8.14 -3.87 -0.45
C ASN A 141 -7.66 -3.85 1.01
N ASP A 142 -7.99 -4.85 1.81
CA ASP A 142 -7.61 -4.95 3.22
C ASP A 142 -6.10 -4.91 3.39
N VAL A 143 -5.37 -5.59 2.50
CA VAL A 143 -3.91 -5.59 2.48
C VAL A 143 -3.35 -4.18 2.21
N VAL A 144 -3.94 -3.44 1.26
CA VAL A 144 -3.55 -2.05 0.94
C VAL A 144 -3.86 -1.10 2.12
N TYR A 145 -4.98 -1.32 2.83
CA TYR A 145 -5.33 -0.53 4.02
C TYR A 145 -4.43 -0.83 5.23
N LYS A 146 -4.11 -2.10 5.48
CA LYS A 146 -3.18 -2.53 6.52
C LYS A 146 -1.80 -1.88 6.34
N ASP A 147 -1.33 -1.74 5.10
CA ASP A 147 -0.05 -1.07 4.79
C ASP A 147 -0.01 0.39 5.27
N LYS A 148 -1.12 1.13 5.11
CA LYS A 148 -1.22 2.52 5.59
C LYS A 148 -1.22 2.57 7.12
N LEU A 149 -1.89 1.63 7.78
CA LEU A 149 -1.96 1.57 9.24
C LEU A 149 -0.61 1.24 9.89
N VAL A 150 0.18 0.32 9.31
CA VAL A 150 1.51 -0.03 9.84
C VAL A 150 2.45 1.19 9.81
N VAL A 151 2.42 1.98 8.74
CA VAL A 151 3.23 3.20 8.66
C VAL A 151 2.78 4.22 9.71
N LEU A 152 1.48 4.44 9.88
CA LEU A 152 0.96 5.34 10.91
C LEU A 152 1.34 4.87 12.32
N PHE A 153 1.25 3.57 12.61
CA PHE A 153 1.66 3.02 13.90
C PHE A 153 3.15 3.25 14.18
N SER A 154 4.01 3.04 13.19
CA SER A 154 5.46 3.28 13.35
C SER A 154 5.76 4.76 13.67
N LEU A 155 5.01 5.68 13.05
CA LEU A 155 5.13 7.11 13.31
C LEU A 155 4.66 7.48 14.72
N ILE A 156 3.53 6.92 15.17
CA ILE A 156 3.01 7.12 16.52
C ILE A 156 4.03 6.61 17.56
N ILE A 157 4.57 5.41 17.37
CA ILE A 157 5.58 4.84 18.28
C ILE A 157 6.83 5.72 18.36
N ALA A 158 7.31 6.24 17.23
CA ALA A 158 8.47 7.12 17.20
C ALA A 158 8.22 8.42 17.99
N VAL A 159 7.05 9.04 17.81
CA VAL A 159 6.65 10.25 18.54
C VAL A 159 6.53 9.96 20.04
N PHE A 160 5.85 8.88 20.42
CA PHE A 160 5.71 8.47 21.82
C PHE A 160 7.07 8.17 22.47
N THR A 161 7.98 7.51 21.76
CA THR A 161 9.33 7.22 22.26
C THR A 161 10.13 8.51 22.47
N GLY A 162 10.02 9.47 21.55
CA GLY A 162 10.62 10.80 21.69
C GLY A 162 10.08 11.56 22.90
N LEU A 163 8.74 11.59 23.06
CA LEU A 163 8.08 12.24 24.21
C LEU A 163 8.43 11.56 25.54
N PHE A 164 8.49 10.23 25.57
CA PHE A 164 8.88 9.47 26.76
C PHE A 164 10.34 9.72 27.14
N SER A 165 11.24 9.74 26.15
CA SER A 165 12.67 10.05 26.38
C SER A 165 12.87 11.45 26.92
N LEU A 166 12.11 12.42 26.40
CA LEU A 166 12.09 13.79 26.90
C LEU A 166 11.55 13.86 28.34
N TYR A 167 10.45 13.17 28.62
CA TYR A 167 9.87 13.11 29.97
C TYR A 167 10.85 12.50 30.98
N ALA A 168 11.51 11.40 30.63
CA ALA A 168 12.54 10.77 31.46
C ALA A 168 13.71 11.75 31.74
N TYR A 169 14.19 12.45 30.71
CA TYR A 169 15.23 13.46 30.86
C TYR A 169 14.83 14.62 31.79
N LEU A 170 13.63 15.17 31.60
CA LEU A 170 13.11 16.25 32.44
C LEU A 170 12.89 15.82 33.89
N SER A 171 12.31 14.64 34.12
CA SER A 171 12.08 14.11 35.47
C SER A 171 13.39 13.91 36.25
N THR A 172 14.46 13.49 35.56
CA THR A 172 15.79 13.33 36.15
C THR A 172 16.42 14.70 36.44
N SER A 173 16.26 15.67 35.54
CA SER A 173 16.85 17.01 35.68
C SER A 173 16.12 17.93 36.67
N MET A 174 14.83 17.71 36.96
CA MET A 174 14.10 18.46 37.99
C MET A 174 14.42 18.00 39.42
N SER A 175 15.05 16.84 39.59
CA SER A 175 15.48 16.34 40.89
C SER A 175 16.77 17.01 41.41
N SER A 176 17.46 17.79 40.56
CA SER A 176 18.64 18.56 40.95
C SER A 176 18.27 19.99 41.38
N PRO A 177 18.72 20.46 42.57
CA PRO A 177 18.35 21.76 43.12
C PRO A 177 19.24 22.87 42.53
N SER A 178 18.96 23.31 41.30
CA SER A 178 19.61 24.47 40.69
C SER A 178 18.64 25.63 40.51
N PRO A 179 19.05 26.89 40.74
CA PRO A 179 18.19 28.05 40.54
C PRO A 179 17.79 28.19 39.07
N LEU A 180 16.48 28.33 38.82
CA LEU A 180 15.89 28.47 37.49
C LEU A 180 16.37 29.77 36.82
N THR A 181 17.27 29.63 35.85
CA THR A 181 17.69 30.72 34.95
C THR A 181 17.04 30.54 33.58
N LEU A 182 16.77 31.64 32.85
CA LEU A 182 16.17 31.61 31.51
C LEU A 182 16.97 30.74 30.52
N VAL A 183 18.29 30.72 30.66
CA VAL A 183 19.19 29.88 29.84
C VAL A 183 18.98 28.40 30.10
N ASP A 184 18.72 28.02 31.35
CA ASP A 184 18.46 26.63 31.76
C ASP A 184 17.11 26.14 31.21
N LEU A 185 16.09 26.99 31.24
CA LEU A 185 14.77 26.68 30.68
C LEU A 185 14.82 26.49 29.17
N VAL A 186 15.54 27.35 28.44
CA VAL A 186 15.66 27.23 26.98
C VAL A 186 16.48 26.01 26.58
N SER A 187 17.63 25.79 27.23
CA SER A 187 18.56 24.71 26.86
C SER A 187 18.05 23.31 27.25
N LYS A 188 17.47 23.14 28.45
CA LYS A 188 17.04 21.83 28.94
C LYS A 188 15.65 21.42 28.50
N THR A 189 14.79 22.37 28.16
CA THR A 189 13.37 22.11 27.86
C THR A 189 13.03 22.40 26.41
N VAL A 190 13.23 23.65 25.96
CA VAL A 190 12.76 24.11 24.65
C VAL A 190 13.55 23.48 23.50
N LEU A 191 14.87 23.40 23.64
CA LEU A 191 15.77 22.88 22.61
C LEU A 191 15.54 21.38 22.29
N PRO A 192 15.45 20.46 23.26
CA PRO A 192 15.16 19.05 22.96
C PRO A 192 13.73 18.83 22.44
N ILE A 193 12.73 19.60 22.89
CA ILE A 193 11.38 19.59 22.30
C ILE A 193 11.44 19.97 20.82
N ALA A 194 12.17 21.05 20.50
CA ALA A 194 12.33 21.49 19.12
C ALA A 194 13.03 20.43 18.26
N ILE A 195 14.08 19.77 18.77
CA ILE A 195 14.77 18.68 18.05
C ILE A 195 13.83 17.50 17.79
N ILE A 196 13.00 17.12 18.76
CA ILE A 196 12.03 16.02 18.59
C ILE A 196 10.98 16.39 17.54
N ILE A 197 10.45 17.61 17.57
CA ILE A 197 9.46 18.08 16.59
C ILE A 197 10.10 18.13 15.20
N VAL A 198 11.30 18.71 15.06
CA VAL A 198 12.00 18.79 13.78
C VAL A 198 12.33 17.39 13.25
N GLY A 199 12.80 16.48 14.11
CA GLY A 199 13.06 15.09 13.74
C GLY A 199 11.79 14.35 13.30
N ALA A 200 10.68 14.55 13.99
CA ALA A 200 9.39 13.97 13.63
C ALA A 200 8.89 14.51 12.28
N VAL A 201 8.98 15.81 12.06
CA VAL A 201 8.62 16.45 10.78
C VAL A 201 9.54 15.98 9.64
N MET A 202 10.83 15.79 9.89
CA MET A 202 11.78 15.27 8.91
C MET A 202 11.47 13.82 8.55
N LEU A 203 11.15 12.97 9.52
CA LEU A 203 10.70 11.58 9.30
C LEU A 203 9.40 11.54 8.50
N LEU A 204 8.44 12.41 8.82
CA LEU A 204 7.16 12.49 8.11
C LEU A 204 7.39 12.89 6.64
N ASN A 205 8.26 13.86 6.38
CA ASN A 205 8.66 14.23 5.02
C ASN A 205 9.36 13.08 4.29
N LEU A 206 10.27 12.35 4.94
CA LEU A 206 10.91 11.17 4.34
C LEU A 206 9.91 10.06 4.01
N VAL A 207 8.90 9.85 4.86
CA VAL A 207 7.82 8.89 4.59
C VAL A 207 6.97 9.34 3.41
N ILE A 208 6.59 10.62 3.34
CA ILE A 208 5.83 11.18 2.20
C ILE A 208 6.62 11.03 0.91
N VAL A 209 7.90 11.42 0.91
CA VAL A 209 8.78 11.30 -0.26
C VAL A 209 9.00 9.83 -0.62
N GLY A 210 9.16 8.95 0.35
CA GLY A 210 9.28 7.50 0.12
C GLY A 210 8.01 6.90 -0.50
N TYR A 211 6.83 7.33 -0.04
CA TYR A 211 5.56 6.99 -0.65
C TYR A 211 5.47 7.49 -2.08
N ASP A 212 5.83 8.75 -2.32
CA ASP A 212 5.77 9.37 -3.64
C ASP A 212 6.77 8.73 -4.62
N LEU A 213 7.95 8.33 -4.15
CA LEU A 213 8.94 7.58 -4.92
C LEU A 213 8.45 6.16 -5.24
N LYS A 214 7.85 5.45 -4.27
CA LYS A 214 7.23 4.14 -4.49
C LYS A 214 6.10 4.27 -5.51
N HIS A 215 5.28 5.31 -5.38
CA HIS A 215 4.16 5.60 -6.29
C HIS A 215 4.63 6.00 -7.70
N LYS A 216 5.73 6.74 -7.83
CA LYS A 216 6.37 7.06 -9.12
C LYS A 216 7.00 5.82 -9.77
N ARG A 217 7.63 4.92 -8.99
CA ARG A 217 8.11 3.62 -9.49
C ARG A 217 6.97 2.73 -9.95
N LEU A 218 5.88 2.66 -9.17
CA LEU A 218 4.63 2.01 -9.58
C LEU A 218 4.09 2.64 -10.86
N ARG A 219 3.96 3.97 -10.97
CA ARG A 219 3.50 4.66 -12.18
C ARG A 219 4.38 4.43 -13.40
N LYS A 220 5.71 4.36 -13.23
CA LYS A 220 6.66 4.06 -14.30
C LYS A 220 6.54 2.60 -14.79
N ASN A 221 6.33 1.66 -13.87
CA ASN A 221 5.96 0.28 -14.20
C ASN A 221 4.51 0.18 -14.73
N LEU A 222 3.67 1.17 -14.42
CA LEU A 222 2.28 1.24 -14.83
C LEU A 222 2.04 2.03 -16.13
N ARG A 223 3.05 2.70 -16.73
CA ARG A 223 2.89 3.59 -17.91
C ARG A 223 1.64 4.47 -17.86
N VAL A 224 1.33 5.07 -16.71
CA VAL A 224 0.27 6.08 -16.61
C VAL A 224 0.91 7.44 -16.93
N GLN A 225 0.52 8.05 -18.05
CA GLN A 225 0.94 9.41 -18.43
C GLN A 225 0.46 10.44 -17.40
N GLU A 226 1.30 11.44 -17.11
CA GLU A 226 0.93 12.57 -16.27
C GLU A 226 -0.20 13.38 -16.94
N PRO A 227 -1.25 13.81 -16.20
CA PRO A 227 -2.14 14.83 -16.71
C PRO A 227 -1.33 16.10 -16.94
N GLY A 228 -1.30 16.53 -18.20
CA GLY A 228 -0.37 17.50 -18.74
C GLY A 228 -0.32 18.82 -17.97
N ASN A 229 0.90 19.28 -17.75
CA ASN A 229 1.21 20.68 -17.51
C ASN A 229 0.93 21.45 -18.81
N SER A 230 -0.31 21.90 -18.99
CA SER A 230 -0.67 22.87 -20.03
C SER A 230 -0.60 24.28 -19.45
N GLU A 231 0.61 24.78 -19.20
CA GLU A 231 0.84 26.22 -19.16
C GLU A 231 1.09 26.71 -20.59
N GLY A 232 0.15 27.52 -21.05
CA GLY A 232 0.11 28.07 -22.39
C GLY A 232 1.30 28.98 -22.66
N SER A 233 2.12 28.55 -23.61
CA SER A 233 2.80 29.45 -24.53
C SER A 233 1.76 29.98 -25.52
N SER A 234 1.23 31.18 -25.29
CA SER A 234 0.69 31.99 -26.38
C SER A 234 1.47 33.29 -26.46
N LYS A 235 2.11 33.45 -27.62
CA LYS A 235 2.35 34.74 -28.24
C LYS A 235 1.02 35.45 -28.52
#